data_AF-A0A9E3XF80-F1
#
_entry.id   AF-A0A9E3XF80-F1
#
_cell.length_a   1.000
_cell.length_b   1.000
_cell.length_c   1.000
_cell.angle_alpha   90.00
_cell.angle_beta   90.00
_cell.angle_gamma   90.00
#
_symmetry.space_group_name_H-M   'P 1'
#
loop_
_entity.id
_entity.type
_entity.pdbx_description
1 polymer ?
#
loop_
_entity_poly.entity_id
_entity_poly.type
_entity_poly.pdbx_seq_one_letter_code
_entity_poly.pdbx_strand_id
1 'polypeptide(L)'
;MPRSSFWQGILAPPASFDLAATVAALVTHFTLSVAFALLLAYIIHRGGLITGVLGGALFGMALYFINFYTLTWFFPWFFALKSNIMLGTHLLFGALAGGTYEVLEVEEFVPIDDQ
;
A
#
# COMPACT_ATOMS: atom_id res chain seq x y z
N MET A 1 2.77 -9.23 -50.58
CA MET A 1 3.85 -9.84 -49.77
C MET A 1 3.24 -10.37 -48.48
N PRO A 2 3.27 -11.69 -48.20
CA PRO A 2 2.74 -12.25 -46.96
C PRO A 2 3.70 -11.95 -45.81
N ARG A 3 3.23 -11.31 -44.74
CA ARG A 3 4.00 -11.14 -43.49
C ARG A 3 4.05 -12.49 -42.78
N SER A 4 5.25 -13.02 -42.56
CA SER A 4 5.45 -14.33 -41.92
C SER A 4 4.95 -14.32 -40.47
N SER A 5 4.09 -15.29 -40.15
CA SER A 5 3.50 -15.57 -38.83
C SER A 5 4.49 -16.10 -37.79
N PHE A 6 5.74 -16.35 -38.20
CA PHE A 6 6.81 -16.89 -37.35
C PHE A 6 7.08 -16.05 -36.10
N TRP A 7 7.00 -14.72 -36.20
CA TRP A 7 7.27 -13.80 -35.08
C TRP A 7 6.10 -13.66 -34.10
N GLN A 8 4.88 -14.07 -34.48
CA GLN A 8 3.69 -13.89 -33.65
C GLN A 8 3.61 -14.88 -32.49
N GLY A 9 4.23 -16.06 -32.61
CA GLY A 9 4.27 -17.07 -31.55
C GLY A 9 5.35 -16.86 -30.47
N ILE A 10 6.25 -15.88 -30.64
CA ILE A 10 7.35 -15.60 -29.71
C ILE A 10 6.94 -14.52 -28.69
N LEU A 11 5.96 -13.68 -29.03
CA LEU A 11 5.46 -12.65 -28.12
C LEU A 11 4.50 -13.28 -27.12
N ALA A 12 4.65 -12.93 -25.84
CA ALA A 12 3.62 -13.21 -24.85
C ALA A 12 2.28 -12.67 -25.38
N PRO A 13 1.16 -13.40 -25.22
CA PRO A 13 -0.14 -12.93 -25.62
C PRO A 13 -0.36 -11.51 -25.10
N PRO A 14 -0.84 -10.57 -25.94
CA PRO A 14 -1.08 -9.21 -25.48
C PRO A 14 -2.03 -9.26 -24.29
N ALA A 15 -1.70 -8.52 -23.23
CA ALA A 15 -2.53 -8.47 -22.03
C ALA A 15 -3.93 -7.96 -22.41
N SER A 16 -4.92 -8.83 -22.33
CA SER A 16 -6.33 -8.47 -22.51
C SER A 16 -6.90 -7.96 -21.20
N PHE A 17 -7.78 -6.96 -21.28
CA PHE A 17 -8.51 -6.50 -20.11
C PHE A 17 -9.42 -7.61 -19.57
N ASP A 18 -9.32 -7.86 -18.27
CA ASP A 18 -10.17 -8.78 -17.53
C ASP A 18 -10.88 -8.00 -16.41
N LEU A 19 -12.20 -7.86 -16.54
CA LEU A 19 -13.03 -7.13 -15.58
C LEU A 19 -13.02 -7.79 -14.20
N ALA A 20 -13.05 -9.13 -14.13
CA ALA A 20 -13.08 -9.85 -12.87
C ALA A 20 -11.75 -9.67 -12.12
N ALA A 21 -10.62 -9.80 -12.82
CA ALA A 21 -9.31 -9.53 -12.25
C ALA A 21 -9.18 -8.07 -11.78
N THR A 22 -9.70 -7.11 -12.54
CA THR A 22 -9.69 -5.69 -12.19
C THR A 22 -10.49 -5.42 -10.92
N VAL A 23 -11.71 -5.96 -10.82
CA VAL A 23 -12.55 -5.81 -9.63
C VAL A 23 -11.91 -6.47 -8.42
N ALA A 24 -11.37 -7.68 -8.56
CA ALA A 24 -10.67 -8.37 -7.48
C ALA A 24 -9.44 -7.57 -6.99
N ALA A 25 -8.67 -6.97 -7.91
CA ALA A 25 -7.53 -6.12 -7.58
C ALA A 25 -7.95 -4.86 -6.82
N LEU A 26 -9.02 -4.19 -7.25
CA LEU A 26 -9.56 -3.00 -6.57
C LEU A 26 -10.08 -3.34 -5.18
N VAL A 27 -10.92 -4.36 -5.05
CA VAL A 27 -11.47 -4.80 -3.75
C VAL A 27 -10.34 -5.14 -2.79
N THR A 28 -9.35 -5.91 -3.25
CA THR A 28 -8.18 -6.27 -2.43
C THR A 28 -7.40 -5.02 -2.01
N HIS A 29 -7.10 -4.11 -2.95
CA HIS A 29 -6.35 -2.89 -2.65
C HIS A 29 -7.07 -2.00 -1.63
N PHE A 30 -8.35 -1.69 -1.85
CA PHE A 30 -9.09 -0.81 -0.96
C PHE A 30 -9.30 -1.43 0.42
N THR A 31 -9.61 -2.72 0.48
CA THR A 31 -9.77 -3.43 1.76
C THR A 31 -8.49 -3.39 2.59
N LEU A 32 -7.35 -3.72 1.96
CA LEU A 32 -6.06 -3.68 2.64
C LEU A 32 -5.67 -2.25 3.04
N SER A 33 -5.85 -1.27 2.14
CA SER A 33 -5.54 0.13 2.45
C SER A 33 -6.32 0.66 3.66
N VAL A 34 -7.63 0.37 3.74
CA VAL A 34 -8.44 0.78 4.89
C VAL A 34 -8.00 0.05 6.15
N ALA A 35 -7.84 -1.28 6.10
CA ALA A 35 -7.42 -2.06 7.26
C ALA A 35 -6.06 -1.60 7.80
N PHE A 36 -5.10 -1.34 6.92
CA PHE A 36 -3.76 -0.90 7.29
C PHE A 36 -3.72 0.55 7.77
N ALA A 37 -4.51 1.45 7.19
CA ALA A 37 -4.61 2.83 7.70
C ALA A 37 -5.21 2.86 9.11
N LEU A 38 -6.23 2.04 9.37
CA LEU A 38 -6.80 1.90 10.72
C LEU A 38 -5.81 1.28 11.71
N LEU A 39 -5.07 0.26 11.29
CA LEU A 39 -4.01 -0.33 12.11
C LEU A 39 -2.92 0.70 12.43
N LEU A 40 -2.52 1.50 11.43
CA LEU A 40 -1.53 2.55 11.62
C LEU A 40 -2.03 3.62 12.61
N ALA A 41 -3.27 4.09 12.44
CA ALA A 41 -3.92 5.04 13.34
C ALA A 41 -3.99 4.51 14.78
N TYR A 42 -4.17 3.20 14.96
CA TYR A 42 -4.14 2.59 16.29
C TYR A 42 -2.73 2.54 16.90
N ILE A 43 -1.69 2.41 16.07
CA ILE A 43 -0.29 2.29 16.52
C ILE A 43 0.33 3.66 16.82
N ILE A 44 0.06 4.66 15.98
CA ILE A 44 0.61 6.01 16.12
C ILE A 44 -0.25 6.77 17.12
N HIS A 45 0.38 7.25 18.20
CA HIS A 45 -0.30 8.01 19.24
C HIS A 45 0.45 9.30 19.53
N ARG A 46 -0.19 10.47 19.33
CA ARG A 46 0.24 11.81 19.75
C ARG A 46 1.74 12.07 19.59
N GLY A 47 2.29 11.71 18.42
CA GLY A 47 3.71 11.87 18.14
C GLY A 47 4.03 13.18 17.42
N GLY A 48 3.01 13.88 16.93
CA GLY A 48 3.13 15.03 16.04
C GLY A 48 3.36 14.63 14.58
N LEU A 49 3.12 15.58 13.68
CA LEU A 49 3.10 15.36 12.23
C LEU A 49 4.35 14.67 11.65
N ILE A 50 5.55 15.06 12.10
CA ILE A 50 6.82 14.47 11.61
C ILE A 50 6.89 13.00 11.99
N THR A 51 6.51 12.66 13.22
CA THR A 51 6.47 11.29 13.72
C THR A 51 5.42 10.47 12.99
N GLY A 52 4.25 11.06 12.71
CA GLY A 52 3.20 10.46 11.88
C GLY A 52 3.69 10.10 10.47
N VAL A 53 4.35 11.03 9.80
CA VAL A 53 4.85 10.83 8.42
C VAL A 53 5.98 9.80 8.38
N LEU A 54 6.99 9.92 9.26
CA LEU A 54 8.13 9.00 9.27
C LEU A 54 7.75 7.61 9.78
N GLY A 55 6.98 7.54 10.86
CA GLY A 55 6.44 6.29 11.41
C GLY A 55 5.52 5.60 10.41
N GLY A 56 4.66 6.38 9.75
CA GLY A 56 3.84 5.92 8.64
C GLY A 56 4.64 5.35 7.48
N ALA A 57 5.70 6.05 7.03
CA ALA A 57 6.56 5.56 5.96
C ALA A 57 7.21 4.22 6.32
N LEU A 58 7.77 4.09 7.52
CA LEU A 58 8.37 2.85 8.02
C LEU A 58 7.35 1.71 8.10
N PHE A 59 6.13 2.01 8.55
CA PHE A 59 5.03 1.05 8.53
C PHE A 59 4.68 0.61 7.11
N GLY A 60 4.57 1.55 6.16
CA GLY A 60 4.37 1.24 4.74
C GLY A 60 5.46 0.32 4.18
N MET A 61 6.72 0.58 4.52
CA MET A 61 7.82 -0.30 4.16
C MET A 61 7.65 -1.72 4.74
N ALA A 62 7.24 -1.85 6.01
CA ALA A 62 6.96 -3.15 6.60
C ALA A 62 5.83 -3.88 5.84
N LEU A 63 4.76 -3.16 5.47
CA LEU A 63 3.68 -3.72 4.67
C LEU A 63 4.14 -4.21 3.30
N TYR A 64 5.06 -3.51 2.64
CA TYR A 64 5.63 -3.99 1.38
C TYR A 64 6.26 -5.38 1.57
N PHE A 65 7.06 -5.56 2.62
CA PHE A 65 7.67 -6.86 2.89
C PHE A 65 6.63 -7.92 3.23
N ILE A 66 5.63 -7.60 4.06
CA ILE A 66 4.56 -8.53 4.41
C ILE A 66 3.77 -8.95 3.15
N ASN A 67 3.34 -7.99 2.32
CA ASN A 67 2.55 -8.26 1.13
C ASN A 67 3.33 -9.09 0.10
N PHE A 68 4.57 -8.71 -0.24
CA PHE A 68 5.29 -9.35 -1.33
C PHE A 68 6.10 -10.59 -0.94
N TYR A 69 6.42 -10.78 0.34
CA TYR A 69 7.19 -11.93 0.82
C TYR A 69 6.36 -12.93 1.62
N THR A 70 5.27 -12.50 2.28
CA THR A 70 4.39 -13.39 3.05
C THR A 70 3.10 -13.67 2.30
N LEU A 71 2.35 -12.65 1.87
CA LEU A 71 1.05 -12.88 1.22
C LEU A 71 1.17 -13.56 -0.15
N THR A 72 2.31 -13.43 -0.83
CA THR A 72 2.62 -14.19 -2.05
C THR A 72 2.46 -15.71 -1.89
N TRP A 73 2.59 -16.25 -0.67
CA TRP A 73 2.38 -17.69 -0.42
C TRP A 73 0.91 -18.10 -0.55
N PHE A 74 -0.02 -17.20 -0.21
CA PHE A 74 -1.46 -17.41 -0.27
C PHE A 74 -2.06 -16.90 -1.59
N PHE A 75 -1.47 -15.82 -2.12
CA PHE A 75 -1.95 -15.08 -3.28
C PHE A 75 -0.81 -14.90 -4.29
N PRO A 76 -0.54 -15.90 -5.14
CA PRO A 76 0.64 -15.91 -6.02
C PRO A 76 0.73 -14.71 -6.98
N TRP A 77 -0.40 -14.08 -7.31
CA TRP A 77 -0.43 -12.91 -8.20
C TRP A 77 0.29 -11.68 -7.63
N PHE A 78 0.51 -11.61 -6.31
CA PHE A 78 1.33 -10.55 -5.71
C PHE A 78 2.78 -10.61 -6.20
N PHE A 79 3.32 -11.80 -6.46
CA PHE A 79 4.70 -11.97 -6.90
C PHE A 79 5.04 -11.14 -8.15
N ALA A 80 4.12 -11.14 -9.13
CA ALA A 80 4.31 -10.45 -10.40
C ALA A 80 4.37 -8.92 -10.27
N LEU A 81 3.84 -8.36 -9.19
CA LEU A 81 3.78 -6.92 -8.95
C LEU A 81 4.98 -6.41 -8.12
N LYS A 82 5.78 -7.31 -7.54
CA LYS A 82 6.93 -6.98 -6.70
C LYS A 82 7.95 -6.14 -7.48
N SER A 83 8.14 -4.89 -7.08
CA SER A 83 9.10 -3.97 -7.68
C SER A 83 9.53 -2.87 -6.72
N ASN A 84 10.63 -2.18 -7.04
CA ASN A 84 11.07 -1.01 -6.28
C ASN A 84 10.08 0.15 -6.37
N ILE A 85 9.32 0.24 -7.46
CA ILE A 85 8.23 1.21 -7.61
C ILE A 85 7.17 0.93 -6.54
N MET A 86 6.77 -0.34 -6.38
CA MET A 86 5.81 -0.72 -5.35
C MET A 86 6.32 -0.44 -3.93
N LEU A 87 7.62 -0.63 -3.67
CA LEU A 87 8.21 -0.21 -2.38
C LEU A 87 8.05 1.30 -2.16
N GLY A 88 8.36 2.11 -3.17
CA GLY A 88 8.15 3.56 -3.14
C GLY A 88 6.68 3.93 -2.89
N THR A 89 5.74 3.27 -3.57
CA THR A 89 4.30 3.50 -3.38
C THR A 89 3.86 3.14 -1.97
N HIS A 90 4.40 2.06 -1.37
CA HIS A 90 4.07 1.68 0.00
C HIS A 90 4.62 2.67 1.03
N LEU A 91 5.86 3.14 0.84
CA LEU A 91 6.44 4.22 1.65
C LEU A 91 5.56 5.48 1.61
N LEU A 92 5.17 5.90 0.41
CA LEU A 92 4.30 7.07 0.21
C LEU A 92 2.92 6.87 0.83
N PHE A 93 2.30 5.71 0.63
CA PHE A 93 1.01 5.38 1.23
C PHE A 93 1.06 5.49 2.76
N GLY A 94 2.06 4.86 3.39
CA GLY A 94 2.21 4.89 4.83
C GLY A 94 2.46 6.30 5.35
N ALA A 95 3.35 7.06 4.70
CA ALA A 95 3.65 8.45 5.03
C ALA A 95 2.39 9.33 4.99
N LEU A 96 1.58 9.20 3.94
CA LEU A 96 0.34 9.95 3.79
C LEU A 96 -0.72 9.52 4.80
N ALA A 97 -0.85 8.22 5.08
CA ALA A 97 -1.80 7.71 6.06
C ALA A 97 -1.47 8.22 7.47
N GLY A 98 -0.21 8.11 7.90
CA GLY A 98 0.23 8.59 9.21
C GLY A 98 0.19 10.11 9.33
N GLY A 99 0.58 10.84 8.29
CA GLY A 99 0.46 12.29 8.25
C GLY A 99 -0.99 12.76 8.30
N THR A 100 -1.90 12.10 7.58
CA THR A 100 -3.33 12.42 7.59
C THR A 100 -3.95 12.15 8.96
N TYR A 101 -3.56 11.06 9.64
CA TYR A 101 -3.99 10.79 11.00
C TYR A 101 -3.61 11.93 11.96
N GLU A 102 -2.34 12.32 12.01
CA GLU A 102 -1.86 13.39 12.90
C GLU A 102 -2.43 14.78 12.53
N VAL A 103 -2.73 15.05 11.25
CA VAL A 103 -3.40 16.30 10.84
C VAL A 103 -4.85 16.36 11.34
N LEU A 104 -5.52 15.20 11.40
CA LEU A 104 -6.92 15.09 11.85
C LEU A 104 -7.03 14.88 13.36
N GLU A 105 -5.96 14.48 14.03
CA GLU A 105 -5.92 14.33 15.48
C GLU A 105 -6.05 15.70 16.17
N VAL A 106 -7.03 15.83 17.06
CA VAL A 106 -7.23 17.03 17.86
C VAL A 106 -6.52 16.84 19.20
N GLU A 107 -5.49 17.64 19.45
CA GLU A 107 -4.81 17.67 20.75
C GLU A 107 -5.67 18.42 21.77
N GLU A 108 -6.44 17.68 22.58
CA GLU A 108 -7.10 18.25 23.76
C GLU A 108 -6.07 18.40 24.89
N PHE A 109 -5.56 19.62 25.04
CA PHE A 109 -4.70 19.99 26.17
C PHE A 109 -5.56 20.17 27.41
N VAL A 110 -5.57 19.19 28.31
CA VAL A 110 -6.14 19.36 29.65
C VAL A 110 -5.12 20.14 30.48
N PRO A 111 -5.41 21.40 30.88
CA PRO A 111 -4.54 22.12 31.79
C PRO A 111 -4.48 21.36 33.11
N ILE A 112 -3.28 21.10 33.61
CA ILE A 112 -3.10 20.60 34.97
C ILE A 112 -3.31 21.81 35.87
N ASP A 113 -4.43 21.87 36.58
CA ASP A 113 -4.61 22.86 37.65
C ASP A 113 -3.59 22.52 38.74
N ASP A 114 -2.60 23.40 38.89
CA ASP A 114 -1.62 23.34 39.98
C ASP A 114 -2.36 23.53 41.32
N GLN A 115 -2.65 22.43 42.03
CA GLN A 115 -3.19 22.43 43.40
C GLN A 115 -2.07 22.38 44.45
#